data_AF-A0A9E0YNY1-F1
#
_entry.id   AF-A0A9E0YNY1-F1
#
_cell.length_a   1.000
_cell.length_b   1.000
_cell.length_c   1.000
_cell.angle_alpha   90.00
_cell.angle_beta   90.00
_cell.angle_gamma   90.00
#
_symmetry.space_group_name_H-M   'P 1'
#
loop_
_entity.id
_entity.type
_entity.pdbx_description
1 polymer ?
#
loop_
_entity_poly.entity_id
_entity_poly.type
_entity_poly.pdbx_seq_one_letter_code
_entity_poly.pdbx_strand_id
1 'polypeptide(L)' 'MNATPSGNLLVAQSGGPTAVINNSLYGVIKESKKHPEITGIYGALHGIEGVLEENIVDLGKETG' A
#
# COMPACT_ATOMS: atom_id res chain seq x y z
N MET A 1 28.40 -7.17 -5.82
CA MET A 1 27.49 -6.53 -4.86
C MET A 1 26.08 -6.83 -5.34
N ASN A 2 25.30 -7.64 -4.63
CA ASN A 2 23.90 -7.85 -5.00
C ASN A 2 23.12 -6.63 -4.54
N ALA A 3 22.53 -5.90 -5.48
CA ALA A 3 21.62 -4.81 -5.14
C ALA A 3 20.43 -5.37 -4.37
N THR A 4 20.02 -4.70 -3.30
CA THR A 4 18.72 -4.97 -2.68
C THR A 4 17.64 -4.79 -3.77
N PRO A 5 16.75 -5.78 -4.01
CA PRO A 5 15.70 -5.64 -5.00
C PRO A 5 14.81 -4.45 -4.64
N SER A 6 14.65 -3.50 -5.55
CA SER A 6 13.68 -2.42 -5.42
C SER A 6 12.34 -2.82 -6.02
N GLY A 7 11.25 -2.30 -5.46
CA GLY A 7 9.91 -2.67 -5.90
C GLY A 7 8.81 -1.75 -5.38
N ASN A 8 7.59 -2.02 -5.85
CA ASN A 8 6.40 -1.31 -5.43
C ASN A 8 5.64 -2.12 -4.38
N LEU A 9 5.06 -1.44 -3.39
CA LEU A 9 4.09 -2.01 -2.46
C LEU A 9 2.68 -1.80 -3.01
N LEU A 10 1.90 -2.87 -3.11
CA LEU A 10 0.46 -2.82 -3.31
C LEU A 10 -0.22 -3.39 -2.06
N VAL A 11 -1.12 -2.62 -1.45
CA VAL A 11 -1.94 -3.05 -0.32
C VAL A 11 -3.41 -3.07 -0.70
N ALA A 12 -4.10 -4.17 -0.40
CA ALA A 12 -5.53 -4.32 -0.62
C ALA A 12 -6.20 -4.69 0.72
N GLN A 13 -7.25 -3.96 1.09
CA GLN A 13 -8.01 -4.22 2.31
C GLN A 13 -9.26 -5.03 1.97
N SER A 14 -9.42 -6.20 2.59
CA SER A 14 -10.68 -6.96 2.54
C SER A 14 -11.54 -6.63 3.76
N GLY A 15 -12.83 -6.32 3.53
CA GLY A 15 -13.78 -5.91 4.56
C GLY A 15 -13.96 -4.39 4.69
N GLY A 16 -15.04 -3.99 5.36
CA GLY A 16 -15.43 -2.58 5.51
C GLY A 16 -14.41 -1.74 6.28
N PRO A 17 -14.41 -0.41 6.10
CA PRO A 17 -13.54 0.48 6.84
C PRO A 17 -13.91 0.45 8.33
N THR A 18 -12.97 0.08 9.18
CA THR A 18 -13.12 0.12 10.63
C THR A 18 -11.89 0.78 11.24
N ALA A 19 -12.00 1.31 12.46
CA ALA A 19 -10.89 1.98 13.13
C ALA A 19 -9.63 1.09 13.21
N VAL A 20 -9.79 -0.21 13.49
CA VAL A 20 -8.67 -1.15 13.62
C VAL A 20 -8.04 -1.42 12.26
N ILE A 21 -8.84 -1.71 11.23
CA ILE A 21 -8.31 -2.05 9.91
C ILE A 21 -7.65 -0.82 9.25
N ASN A 22 -8.25 0.36 9.39
CA ASN A 22 -7.65 1.60 8.89
C ASN A 22 -6.32 1.91 9.58
N ASN A 23 -6.20 1.64 10.88
CA ASN A 23 -4.94 1.77 11.60
C ASN A 23 -3.89 0.75 11.13
N SER A 24 -4.29 -0.49 10.82
CA SER A 24 -3.39 -1.48 10.22
C SER A 24 -2.87 -1.02 8.86
N LEU A 25 -3.75 -0.52 7.98
CA LEU A 25 -3.38 0.04 6.69
C LEU A 25 -2.40 1.20 6.84
N TYR A 26 -2.69 2.15 7.73
CA TYR A 26 -1.79 3.26 8.03
C TYR A 26 -0.43 2.79 8.55
N GLY A 27 -0.40 1.77 9.40
CA GLY A 27 0.85 1.18 9.91
C GLY A 27 1.73 0.62 8.80
N VAL A 28 1.13 -0.10 7.84
CA VAL A 28 1.83 -0.63 6.65
C VAL A 28 2.42 0.51 5.82
N ILE A 29 1.63 1.55 5.52
CA ILE A 29 2.08 2.71 4.74
C ILE A 29 3.23 3.43 5.47
N LYS A 30 3.06 3.70 6.77
CA LYS A 30 4.07 4.39 7.58
C LYS A 30 5.38 3.61 7.66
N GLU A 31 5.32 2.29 7.80
CA GLU A 31 6.52 1.46 7.84
C GLU A 31 7.18 1.42 6.45
N SER A 32 6.41 1.25 5.38
CA SER A 32 6.95 1.17 4.01
C SER A 32 7.78 2.40 3.61
N LYS A 33 7.43 3.59 4.09
CA LYS A 33 8.19 4.83 3.87
C LYS A 33 9.60 4.82 4.49
N LYS A 34 9.89 3.90 5.41
CA LYS A 34 11.23 3.77 6.02
C LYS A 34 12.17 2.86 5.23
N HIS A 35 11.64 2.13 4.25
CA HIS A 35 12.38 1.16 3.43
C HIS A 35 12.65 1.77 2.04
N PRO A 36 13.86 2.30 1.77
CA PRO A 36 14.16 2.99 0.51
C PRO A 36 14.09 2.10 -0.73
N GLU A 37 14.12 0.78 -0.57
CA GLU A 37 13.86 -0.20 -1.63
C GLU A 37 12.40 -0.20 -2.11
N ILE A 38 11.46 0.34 -1.32
CA ILE A 38 10.06 0.51 -1.71
C ILE A 38 9.91 1.85 -2.43
N THR A 39 9.77 1.79 -3.75
CA THR A 39 9.80 2.98 -4.63
C THR A 39 8.42 3.56 -4.94
N GLY A 40 7.37 2.82 -4.62
CA GLY A 40 5.97 3.25 -4.82
C GLY A 40 5.05 2.55 -3.84
N ILE A 41 4.03 3.28 -3.36
CA ILE A 41 3.06 2.80 -2.37
C ILE A 41 1.66 2.96 -2.96
N TYR A 42 0.98 1.85 -3.18
CA TYR A 42 -0.28 1.80 -3.89
C TYR A 42 -1.36 1.08 -3.07
N GLY A 43 -2.60 1.53 -3.20
CA GLY A 43 -3.77 0.90 -2.59
C GLY A 43 -4.75 0.41 -3.65
N ALA A 44 -5.36 -0.76 -3.46
CA ALA A 44 -6.47 -1.21 -4.30
C ALA A 44 -7.82 -0.80 -3.70
N LEU A 45 -8.69 -0.19 -4.50
CA LEU A 45 -10.07 0.09 -4.09
C LEU A 45 -10.90 -1.21 -4.07
N HIS A 46 -11.88 -1.33 -3.18
CA HIS A 46 -12.73 -2.54 -3.09
C HIS A 46 -11.97 -3.86 -2.80
N GLY A 47 -10.76 -3.79 -2.24
CA GLY A 47 -10.00 -4.97 -1.85
C GLY A 47 -9.47 -5.76 -3.05
N ILE A 48 -9.72 -7.07 -3.08
CA ILE A 48 -9.21 -7.94 -4.15
C ILE A 48 -9.84 -7.63 -5.51
N GLU A 49 -11.08 -7.15 -5.54
CA GLU A 49 -11.78 -6.78 -6.77
C GLU A 49 -11.03 -5.67 -7.51
N GLY A 50 -10.63 -4.58 -6.82
CA GLY A 50 -9.84 -3.55 -7.46
C GLY A 50 -8.41 -3.96 -7.82
N VAL A 51 -7.87 -5.04 -7.25
CA VAL A 51 -6.62 -5.61 -7.78
C VAL A 51 -6.87 -6.25 -9.14
N LEU A 52 -7.95 -7.02 -9.28
CA LEU A 52 -8.31 -7.70 -10.53
C LEU A 52 -8.74 -6.71 -11.62
N GLU A 53 -9.38 -5.61 -11.23
CA GLU A 53 -9.83 -4.55 -12.14
C GLU A 53 -8.77 -3.45 -12.36
N GLU A 54 -7.58 -3.58 -11.77
CA GLU A 54 -6.52 -2.56 -11.81
C GLU A 54 -6.97 -1.18 -11.30
N ASN A 55 -7.96 -1.15 -10.40
CA ASN A 55 -8.46 0.03 -9.73
C ASN A 55 -7.58 0.41 -8.53
N ILE A 56 -6.43 1.01 -8.85
CA ILE A 56 -5.33 1.28 -7.93
C ILE A 56 -5.14 2.79 -7.72
N VAL A 57 -4.92 3.21 -6.48
CA VAL A 57 -4.59 4.59 -6.08
C VAL A 57 -3.16 4.71 -5.56
N ASP A 58 -2.52 5.85 -5.84
CA ASP A 58 -1.18 6.17 -5.32
C ASP A 58 -1.29 6.77 -3.92
N LEU A 59 -0.89 5.99 -2.90
CA LEU A 59 -0.94 6.38 -1.50
C LEU A 59 0.34 7.11 -1.05
N GLY A 60 1.41 7.03 -1.85
CA GLY A 60 2.67 7.71 -1.58
C GLY A 60 2.56 9.23 -1.67
N LYS A 61 1.63 9.73 -2.50
CA LYS A 61 1.36 11.17 -2.69
C LYS A 61 0.40 11.77 -1.66
N GLU A 62 -0.39 10.96 -0.97
CA GLU A 62 -1.56 11.38 -0.18
C GLU A 62 -1.27 11.50 1.34
N THR A 63 -0.03 11.77 1.75
CA THR A 63 0.31 11.80 3.18
C THR A 63 1.26 12.95 3.50
N GLY A 64 0.65 14.12 3.70
CA GLY A 64 1.19 15.22 4.50
C GLY A 64 0.89 15.01 5.99
#